data_AF-A0A6C0JJ25-F1
#
_entry.id   AF-A0A6C0JJ25-F1
#
_cell.length_a   1.000
_cell.length_b   1.000
_cell.length_c   1.000
_cell.angle_alpha   90.00
_cell.angle_beta   90.00
_cell.angle_gamma   90.00
#
_symmetry.space_group_name_H-M   'P 1'
#
loop_
_entity.id
_entity.type
_entity.pdbx_description
1 polymer ?
#
loop_
_entity_poly.entity_id
_entity_poly.type
_entity_poly.pdbx_seq_one_letter_code
_entity_poly.pdbx_strand_id
1 'polypeptide(L)'
;MFLPKSIPIRYAPNSLNSKDKKSQLNMLMKSRRLYKKNKYFTRKSLPSFKNRKSSHINDAKKLYKLDSIVPGRELSKATGCSIPALKKIVNKGEGAYFSSGSRPNQTAQSWGRARLASSITGGKSAAVDFKIIEEGCNHNKKAYALARKTRKTYRFR
;
A
#
# COMPACT_ATOMS: atom_id res chain seq x y z
N MET A 1 -7.47 -24.63 18.00
CA MET A 1 -8.28 -23.47 17.56
C MET A 1 -7.33 -22.30 17.28
N PHE A 2 -7.02 -22.00 16.01
CA PHE A 2 -6.11 -20.88 15.69
C PHE A 2 -6.79 -19.56 16.07
N LEU A 3 -6.33 -18.91 17.15
CA LEU A 3 -6.74 -17.55 17.48
C LEU A 3 -6.46 -16.65 16.27
N PRO A 4 -7.47 -15.95 15.71
CA PRO A 4 -7.25 -15.13 14.54
C PRO A 4 -6.24 -14.03 14.91
N LYS A 5 -5.15 -13.97 14.15
CA LYS A 5 -4.13 -12.91 14.24
C LYS A 5 -4.84 -11.56 14.38
N SER A 6 -4.60 -10.85 15.49
CA SER A 6 -5.35 -9.66 15.85
C SER A 6 -5.38 -8.69 14.67
N ILE A 7 -6.59 -8.30 14.26
CA ILE A 7 -6.75 -7.38 13.14
C ILE A 7 -6.25 -6.00 13.61
N PRO A 8 -5.30 -5.37 12.90
CA PRO A 8 -4.81 -4.06 13.30
C PRO A 8 -5.95 -3.06 13.45
N ILE A 9 -5.91 -2.23 14.50
CA ILE A 9 -6.94 -1.20 14.77
C ILE A 9 -7.19 -0.33 13.53
N ARG A 10 -6.15 -0.01 12.77
CA ARG A 10 -6.27 0.75 11.50
C ARG A 10 -7.17 0.09 10.45
N TYR A 11 -7.42 -1.22 10.50
CA TYR A 11 -8.30 -1.92 9.55
C TYR A 11 -9.74 -2.04 10.06
N ALA A 12 -9.96 -1.90 11.37
CA ALA A 12 -11.26 -1.87 12.02
C ALA A 12 -11.26 -0.80 13.14
N PRO A 13 -11.23 0.50 12.79
CA PRO A 13 -11.03 1.58 13.74
C PRO A 13 -12.24 1.75 14.68
N ASN A 14 -12.00 2.34 15.85
CA ASN A 14 -13.04 2.62 16.85
C ASN A 14 -14.04 3.70 16.41
N SER A 15 -13.74 4.43 15.32
CA SER A 15 -14.66 5.39 14.73
C SER A 15 -15.82 4.76 13.96
N LEU A 16 -15.77 3.45 13.69
CA LEU A 16 -16.89 2.72 13.08
C LEU A 16 -17.96 2.44 14.15
N ASN A 17 -19.23 2.54 13.77
CA ASN A 17 -20.30 2.00 14.61
C ASN A 17 -20.19 0.47 14.72
N SER A 18 -20.85 -0.11 15.72
CA SER A 18 -20.75 -1.55 16.02
C SER A 18 -21.13 -2.45 14.83
N LYS A 19 -22.13 -2.05 14.04
CA LYS A 19 -22.61 -2.80 12.87
C LYS A 19 -21.58 -2.81 11.74
N ASP A 20 -21.02 -1.66 11.41
CA ASP A 20 -20.01 -1.52 10.36
C ASP A 20 -18.68 -2.14 10.80
N LYS A 21 -18.33 -2.05 12.08
CA LYS A 21 -17.15 -2.73 12.64
C LYS A 21 -17.26 -4.24 12.49
N LYS A 22 -18.41 -4.83 12.85
CA LYS A 22 -18.67 -6.27 12.65
C LYS A 22 -18.62 -6.64 11.16
N SER A 23 -19.23 -5.83 10.29
CA SER A 23 -19.21 -6.04 8.84
C SER A 23 -17.80 -5.99 8.26
N GLN A 24 -16.97 -5.03 8.68
CA GLN A 24 -15.57 -4.89 8.27
C GLN A 24 -14.74 -6.12 8.65
N LEU A 25 -14.89 -6.60 9.88
CA LEU A 25 -14.18 -7.79 10.37
C LEU A 25 -14.55 -9.04 9.56
N ASN A 26 -15.85 -9.26 9.32
CA ASN A 26 -16.33 -10.38 8.51
C ASN A 26 -15.81 -10.32 7.08
N MET A 27 -15.83 -9.13 6.46
CA MET A 27 -15.31 -8.91 5.12
C MET A 27 -13.80 -9.14 5.02
N LEU A 28 -13.02 -8.70 6.03
CA LEU A 28 -11.59 -8.96 6.12
C LEU A 28 -11.29 -10.46 6.22
N MET A 29 -11.98 -11.17 7.13
CA MET A 29 -11.81 -12.62 7.29
C MET A 29 -12.18 -13.39 6.03
N LYS A 30 -13.29 -13.01 5.37
CA LYS A 30 -13.70 -13.58 4.07
C LYS A 30 -12.65 -13.36 3.00
N SER A 31 -12.12 -12.14 2.88
CA SER A 31 -11.08 -11.80 1.89
C SER A 31 -9.82 -12.65 2.09
N ARG A 32 -9.32 -12.74 3.32
CA ARG A 32 -8.14 -13.56 3.67
C ARG A 32 -8.34 -15.05 3.34
N ARG A 33 -9.53 -15.59 3.65
CA ARG A 33 -9.87 -17.00 3.39
C ARG A 33 -9.94 -17.30 1.89
N LEU A 34 -10.54 -16.40 1.11
CA LEU A 34 -10.68 -16.57 -0.34
C LEU A 34 -9.34 -16.38 -1.06
N TYR A 35 -8.50 -15.46 -0.60
CA TYR A 35 -7.18 -15.24 -1.19
C TYR A 35 -6.29 -16.49 -1.17
N LYS A 36 -6.35 -17.28 -0.08
CA LYS A 36 -5.66 -18.58 0.00
C LYS A 36 -6.12 -19.61 -1.03
N LYS A 37 -7.31 -19.41 -1.61
CA LYS A 37 -7.90 -20.24 -2.67
C LYS A 37 -7.80 -19.56 -4.04
N ASN A 38 -6.92 -18.57 -4.20
CA ASN A 38 -6.77 -17.75 -5.41
C ASN A 38 -8.07 -17.04 -5.85
N LYS A 39 -8.97 -16.75 -4.90
CA LYS A 39 -10.22 -16.01 -5.15
C LYS A 39 -10.12 -14.61 -4.53
N TYR A 40 -10.37 -13.58 -5.35
CA TYR A 40 -10.23 -12.18 -4.94
C TYR A 40 -11.59 -11.59 -4.54
N PHE A 41 -11.69 -11.09 -3.30
CA PHE A 41 -12.92 -10.49 -2.78
C PHE A 41 -12.72 -9.01 -2.45
N THR A 42 -13.47 -8.17 -3.16
CA THR A 42 -13.56 -6.72 -2.95
C THR A 42 -14.64 -6.41 -1.91
N ARG A 43 -14.36 -5.44 -1.06
CA ARG A 43 -15.20 -5.12 0.11
C ARG A 43 -16.17 -3.98 -0.18
N LYS A 44 -17.36 -4.06 0.40
CA LYS A 44 -18.37 -3.01 0.31
C LYS A 44 -17.96 -1.79 1.13
N SER A 45 -18.45 -0.61 0.71
CA SER A 45 -18.28 0.63 1.47
C SER A 45 -19.09 0.57 2.77
N LEU A 46 -18.54 1.17 3.82
CA LEU A 46 -19.12 1.32 5.14
C LEU A 46 -19.50 2.79 5.34
N PRO A 47 -20.80 3.12 5.47
CA PRO A 47 -21.27 4.50 5.57
C PRO A 47 -20.73 5.25 6.79
N SER A 48 -20.54 4.58 7.92
CA SER A 48 -20.04 5.26 9.14
C SER A 48 -18.57 5.70 9.05
N PHE A 49 -17.84 5.27 8.02
CA PHE A 49 -16.42 5.61 7.87
C PHE A 49 -16.21 6.88 7.04
N LYS A 50 -15.58 7.89 7.66
CA LYS A 50 -15.14 9.10 6.95
C LYS A 50 -13.92 8.81 6.07
N ASN A 51 -14.07 8.97 4.76
CA ASN A 51 -13.01 8.71 3.79
C ASN A 51 -11.91 9.79 3.85
N ARG A 52 -10.64 9.36 3.78
CA ARG A 52 -9.48 10.26 3.72
C ARG A 52 -8.53 9.83 2.61
N LYS A 53 -8.05 10.80 1.82
CA LYS A 53 -6.98 10.57 0.82
C LYS A 53 -5.66 10.27 1.52
N SER A 54 -4.81 9.43 0.91
CA SER A 54 -3.50 9.08 1.47
C SER A 54 -2.54 10.25 1.36
N SER A 55 -1.91 10.68 2.46
CA SER A 55 -0.89 11.74 2.44
C SER A 55 0.29 11.38 1.54
N HIS A 56 0.72 10.11 1.54
CA HIS A 56 1.80 9.64 0.67
C HIS A 56 1.60 9.95 -0.81
N ILE A 57 0.35 9.96 -1.29
CA ILE A 57 0.06 10.32 -2.68
C ILE A 57 0.38 11.79 -2.91
N ASN A 58 -0.08 12.68 -2.01
CA ASN A 58 0.20 14.10 -2.10
C ASN A 58 1.71 14.39 -1.99
N ASP A 59 2.40 13.71 -1.08
CA ASP A 59 3.85 13.83 -0.91
C ASP A 59 4.59 13.44 -2.20
N ALA A 60 4.18 12.33 -2.83
CA ALA A 60 4.77 11.86 -4.08
C ALA A 60 4.48 12.82 -5.25
N LYS A 61 3.26 13.32 -5.37
CA LYS A 61 2.90 14.32 -6.38
C LYS A 61 3.77 15.56 -6.26
N LYS A 62 3.92 16.09 -5.04
CA LYS A 62 4.77 17.26 -4.75
C LYS A 62 6.24 16.97 -5.03
N LEU A 63 6.74 15.80 -4.63
CA LEU A 63 8.15 15.43 -4.76
C LEU A 63 8.58 15.30 -6.23
N TYR A 64 7.73 14.68 -7.05
CA TYR A 64 8.03 14.39 -8.46
C TYR A 64 7.44 15.40 -9.43
N LYS A 65 6.66 16.38 -8.94
CA LYS A 65 5.94 17.38 -9.75
C LYS A 65 5.03 16.72 -10.79
N LEU A 66 4.25 15.73 -10.36
CA LEU A 66 3.32 14.98 -11.19
C LEU A 66 1.92 15.00 -10.58
N ASP A 67 0.88 15.09 -11.43
CA ASP A 67 -0.51 15.05 -10.97
C ASP A 67 -1.01 13.65 -10.66
N SER A 68 -0.37 12.61 -11.20
CA SER A 68 -0.77 11.23 -11.00
C SER A 68 0.42 10.34 -10.61
N ILE A 69 0.18 9.43 -9.66
CA ILE A 69 1.18 8.46 -9.19
C ILE A 69 0.73 7.08 -9.63
N VAL A 70 0.99 6.80 -10.90
CA VAL A 70 0.70 5.53 -11.57
C VAL A 70 1.94 5.01 -12.29
N PRO A 71 2.18 3.69 -12.34
CA PRO A 71 3.27 3.13 -13.12
C PRO A 71 3.12 3.52 -14.60
N GLY A 72 4.04 4.33 -15.10
CA GLY A 72 4.03 4.85 -16.45
C GLY A 72 5.35 5.55 -16.78
N ARG A 73 5.48 6.01 -18.03
CA ARG A 73 6.72 6.62 -18.54
C ARG A 73 7.14 7.84 -17.73
N GLU A 74 6.19 8.73 -17.40
CA GLU A 74 6.45 9.94 -16.63
C GLU A 74 6.98 9.65 -15.23
N LEU A 75 6.27 8.80 -14.48
CA LEU A 75 6.69 8.42 -13.14
C LEU A 75 8.01 7.65 -13.16
N SER A 76 8.22 6.79 -14.15
CA SER A 76 9.48 6.06 -14.34
C SER A 76 10.67 7.01 -14.52
N LYS A 77 10.53 8.00 -15.40
CA LYS A 77 11.55 9.04 -15.63
C LYS A 77 11.80 9.88 -14.37
N ALA A 78 10.75 10.30 -13.67
CA ALA A 78 10.86 11.15 -12.50
C ALA A 78 11.50 10.44 -11.30
N THR A 79 11.14 9.17 -11.09
CA THR A 79 11.65 8.35 -9.98
C THR A 79 13.03 7.75 -10.26
N GLY A 80 13.34 7.50 -11.53
CA GLY A 80 14.47 6.66 -11.94
C GLY A 80 14.18 5.16 -11.85
N CYS A 81 12.94 4.75 -11.59
CA CYS A 81 12.54 3.36 -11.48
C CYS A 81 11.96 2.84 -12.78
N SER A 82 12.25 1.60 -13.15
CA SER A 82 11.64 0.94 -14.30
C SER A 82 10.13 0.74 -14.09
N ILE A 83 9.35 0.77 -15.17
CA ILE A 83 7.90 0.51 -15.12
C ILE A 83 7.59 -0.85 -14.49
N PRO A 84 8.32 -1.95 -14.79
CA PRO A 84 8.13 -3.24 -14.12
C PRO A 84 8.32 -3.16 -12.59
N ALA A 85 9.35 -2.46 -12.11
CA ALA A 85 9.57 -2.28 -10.68
C ALA A 85 8.41 -1.52 -10.00
N LEU A 86 7.96 -0.42 -10.62
CA LEU A 86 6.81 0.35 -10.13
C LEU A 86 5.53 -0.51 -10.08
N LYS A 87 5.26 -1.29 -11.14
CA LYS A 87 4.12 -2.23 -11.19
C LYS A 87 4.23 -3.30 -10.11
N LYS A 88 5.43 -3.86 -9.89
CA LYS A 88 5.68 -4.88 -8.85
C LYS A 88 5.34 -4.38 -7.45
N ILE A 89 5.67 -3.11 -7.14
CA ILE A 89 5.28 -2.48 -5.86
C ILE A 89 3.76 -2.32 -5.74
N VAL A 90 3.10 -1.86 -6.81
CA VAL A 90 1.63 -1.72 -6.83
C VAL A 90 0.96 -3.09 -6.61
N ASN A 91 1.38 -4.11 -7.35
CA ASN A 91 0.86 -5.47 -7.25
C ASN A 91 1.05 -6.06 -5.85
N LYS A 92 2.18 -5.80 -5.19
CA LYS A 92 2.41 -6.21 -3.80
C LYS A 92 1.47 -5.52 -2.83
N GLY A 93 1.13 -4.25 -3.08
CA GLY A 93 0.10 -3.54 -2.33
C GLY A 93 -1.30 -4.11 -2.57
N GLU A 94 -1.67 -4.36 -3.81
CA GLU A 94 -2.94 -5.01 -4.16
C GLU A 94 -3.06 -6.40 -3.53
N GLY A 95 -2.00 -7.21 -3.57
CA GLY A 95 -1.94 -8.49 -2.86
C GLY A 95 -2.14 -8.34 -1.36
N ALA A 96 -1.54 -7.32 -0.73
CA ALA A 96 -1.74 -7.03 0.70
C ALA A 96 -3.19 -6.64 1.04
N TYR A 97 -3.89 -5.96 0.12
CA TYR A 97 -5.31 -5.63 0.29
C TYR A 97 -6.19 -6.88 0.48
N PHE A 98 -5.91 -7.95 -0.26
CA PHE A 98 -6.67 -9.21 -0.19
C PHE A 98 -6.14 -10.17 0.90
N SER A 99 -4.82 -10.30 1.02
CA SER A 99 -4.17 -11.29 1.89
C SER A 99 -4.07 -10.85 3.36
N SER A 100 -3.89 -9.56 3.60
CA SER A 100 -3.66 -9.00 4.94
C SER A 100 -4.81 -8.10 5.36
N GLY A 101 -5.37 -7.33 4.44
CA GLY A 101 -6.45 -6.38 4.67
C GLY A 101 -6.04 -4.93 4.42
N SER A 102 -6.99 -4.03 4.61
CA SER A 102 -6.80 -2.59 4.44
C SER A 102 -7.71 -1.82 5.38
N ARG A 103 -7.50 -0.50 5.44
CA ARG A 103 -8.48 0.45 5.99
C ARG A 103 -9.86 0.26 5.31
N PRO A 104 -10.97 0.60 6.00
CA PRO A 104 -12.29 0.64 5.38
C PRO A 104 -12.32 1.49 4.10
N ASN A 105 -13.26 1.18 3.22
CA ASN A 105 -13.58 1.94 2.00
C ASN A 105 -12.38 2.15 1.05
N GLN A 106 -11.45 1.20 1.02
CA GLN A 106 -10.34 1.19 0.07
C GLN A 106 -10.59 0.20 -1.06
N THR A 107 -9.96 0.45 -2.21
CA THR A 107 -9.83 -0.53 -3.30
C THR A 107 -8.43 -1.13 -3.30
N ALA A 108 -8.25 -2.25 -4.01
CA ALA A 108 -6.93 -2.81 -4.20
C ALA A 108 -5.99 -1.80 -4.85
N GLN A 109 -6.45 -1.12 -5.90
CA GLN A 109 -5.66 -0.15 -6.66
C GLN A 109 -5.30 1.09 -5.84
N SER A 110 -6.22 1.63 -5.03
CA SER A 110 -5.89 2.78 -4.16
C SER A 110 -4.86 2.38 -3.10
N TRP A 111 -4.95 1.15 -2.60
CA TRP A 111 -3.99 0.59 -1.65
C TRP A 111 -2.61 0.37 -2.28
N GLY A 112 -2.58 -0.19 -3.49
CA GLY A 112 -1.38 -0.39 -4.30
C GLY A 112 -0.67 0.94 -4.62
N ARG A 113 -1.42 1.94 -5.09
CA ARG A 113 -0.86 3.28 -5.37
C ARG A 113 -0.35 3.98 -4.12
N ALA A 114 -1.05 3.86 -2.99
CA ALA A 114 -0.57 4.43 -1.72
C ALA A 114 0.74 3.77 -1.25
N ARG A 115 0.88 2.45 -1.44
CA ARG A 115 2.13 1.71 -1.19
C ARG A 115 3.24 2.17 -2.14
N LEU A 116 2.94 2.29 -3.43
CA LEU A 116 3.89 2.81 -4.42
C LEU A 116 4.41 4.17 -4.00
N ALA A 117 3.49 5.12 -3.75
CA ALA A 117 3.83 6.47 -3.34
C ALA A 117 4.70 6.49 -2.08
N SER A 118 4.33 5.71 -1.05
CA SER A 118 5.12 5.53 0.17
C SER A 118 6.52 4.96 -0.11
N SER A 119 6.66 4.08 -1.10
CA SER A 119 7.93 3.42 -1.42
C SER A 119 8.91 4.36 -2.14
N ILE A 120 8.41 5.15 -3.08
CA ILE A 120 9.26 6.08 -3.85
C ILE A 120 9.57 7.37 -3.08
N THR A 121 8.78 7.75 -2.07
CA THR A 121 9.03 8.95 -1.23
C THR A 121 9.83 8.68 0.04
N GLY A 122 10.29 7.45 0.28
CA GLY A 122 11.05 7.10 1.49
C GLY A 122 10.19 6.86 2.74
N GLY A 123 8.89 6.61 2.60
CA GLY A 123 8.04 6.13 3.69
C GLY A 123 8.39 4.69 4.09
N LYS A 124 7.73 4.15 5.13
CA LYS A 124 8.01 2.78 5.65
C LYS A 124 7.98 1.68 4.57
N SER A 125 7.14 1.84 3.54
CA SER A 125 7.07 0.88 2.42
C SER A 125 8.37 0.81 1.62
N ALA A 126 9.16 1.90 1.58
CA ALA A 126 10.43 1.95 0.87
C ALA A 126 11.45 0.95 1.43
N ALA A 127 11.46 0.73 2.74
CA ALA A 127 12.31 -0.28 3.35
C ALA A 127 11.78 -1.71 3.10
N VAL A 128 10.46 -1.91 3.17
CA VAL A 128 9.83 -3.23 2.91
C VAL A 128 9.98 -3.65 1.44
N ASP A 129 10.02 -2.68 0.53
CA ASP A 129 10.13 -2.87 -0.91
C ASP A 129 11.54 -2.55 -1.44
N PHE A 130 12.52 -2.40 -0.55
CA PHE A 130 13.86 -1.95 -0.92
C PHE A 130 14.50 -2.83 -1.98
N LYS A 131 14.39 -4.16 -1.88
CA LYS A 131 14.92 -5.09 -2.90
C LYS A 131 14.37 -4.79 -4.31
N ILE A 132 13.08 -4.44 -4.42
CA ILE A 132 12.47 -4.07 -5.71
C ILE A 132 13.04 -2.73 -6.22
N ILE A 133 13.28 -1.78 -5.30
CA ILE A 133 13.85 -0.48 -5.64
C ILE A 133 15.34 -0.61 -6.03
N GLU A 134 16.08 -1.47 -5.35
CA GLU A 134 17.50 -1.73 -5.58
C GLU A 134 17.75 -2.40 -6.93
N GLU A 135 16.96 -3.42 -7.27
CA GLU A 135 17.04 -4.10 -8.57
C GLU A 135 16.47 -3.23 -9.70
N GLY A 136 15.46 -2.43 -9.40
CA GLY A 136 14.57 -1.84 -10.39
C GLY A 136 14.74 -0.34 -10.64
N CYS A 137 15.56 0.35 -9.86
CA CYS A 137 15.74 1.81 -9.95
C CYS A 137 17.20 2.21 -10.10
N ASN A 138 17.43 3.36 -10.72
CA ASN A 138 18.74 3.97 -10.83
C ASN A 138 19.22 4.47 -9.44
N HIS A 139 20.40 4.03 -9.02
CA HIS A 139 20.95 4.29 -7.68
C HIS A 139 21.34 5.76 -7.45
N ASN A 140 21.50 6.54 -8.53
CA ASN A 140 21.79 7.98 -8.48
C ASN A 140 20.51 8.84 -8.39
N LYS A 141 19.32 8.23 -8.47
CA LYS A 141 18.04 8.95 -8.44
C LYS A 141 17.43 8.97 -7.04
N LYS A 142 16.55 9.96 -6.84
CA LYS A 142 15.99 10.32 -5.53
C LYS A 142 15.22 9.19 -4.87
N ALA A 143 14.49 8.37 -5.62
CA ALA A 143 13.72 7.24 -5.08
C ALA A 143 14.63 6.23 -4.37
N TYR A 144 15.75 5.84 -5.01
CA TYR A 144 16.71 4.92 -4.40
C TYR A 144 17.39 5.54 -3.19
N ALA A 145 17.87 6.79 -3.30
CA ALA A 145 18.54 7.48 -2.19
C ALA A 145 17.66 7.56 -0.94
N LEU A 146 16.37 7.90 -1.12
CA LEU A 146 15.38 7.93 -0.04
C LEU A 146 15.16 6.54 0.54
N ALA A 147 14.93 5.53 -0.31
CA ALA A 147 14.70 4.16 0.14
C ALA A 147 15.90 3.60 0.93
N ARG A 148 17.13 3.90 0.51
CA ARG A 148 18.37 3.50 1.20
C ARG A 148 18.47 4.14 2.58
N LYS A 149 18.16 5.43 2.70
CA LYS A 149 18.10 6.12 4.01
C LYS A 149 17.05 5.46 4.90
N THR A 150 15.86 5.21 4.37
CA THR A 150 14.75 4.60 5.11
C THR A 150 15.06 3.18 5.58
N ARG A 151 15.71 2.35 4.75
CA ARG A 151 16.14 1.00 5.14
C ARG A 151 17.09 1.03 6.35
N LYS A 152 18.06 1.95 6.35
CA LYS A 152 18.96 2.19 7.49
C LYS A 152 18.20 2.64 8.74
N THR A 153 17.31 3.62 8.61
CA THR A 153 16.54 4.17 9.75
C THR A 153 15.71 3.11 10.46
N TYR A 154 15.02 2.25 9.72
CA TYR A 154 14.15 1.22 10.30
C TYR A 154 14.85 -0.11 10.58
N ARG A 155 16.18 -0.18 10.40
CA ARG A 155 17.00 -1.38 10.66
C ARG A 155 16.45 -2.66 10.01
N PHE A 156 15.85 -2.52 8.82
CA PHE A 156 15.47 -3.69 8.03
C PHE A 156 16.75 -4.36 7.55
N ARG A 157 17.04 -5.55 8.12
CA ARG A 157 18.13 -6.42 7.70
C ARG A 157 17.82 -6.94 6.29
#